data_AF-A0A7X8ZGJ3-F1
#
_entry.id   AF-A0A7X8ZGJ3-F1
#
_cell.length_a   1.000
_cell.length_b   1.000
_cell.length_c   1.000
_cell.angle_alpha   90.00
_cell.angle_beta   90.00
_cell.angle_gamma   90.00
#
_symmetry.space_group_name_H-M   'P 1'
#
loop_
_entity.id
_entity.type
_entity.pdbx_description
1 polymer ?
#
loop_
_entity_poly.entity_id
_entity_poly.type
_entity_poly.pdbx_seq_one_letter_code
_entity_poly.pdbx_strand_id
1 'polypeptide(L)'
;MFTALTILLIIGLLIALAIGLVVRFFAVATDPMLEQVNALMPGSNCGACGFAGCAGYAAALAGGEAQPGACPSMSSASLQALCELLGVGEVKRERRVAVVFCSGDDHNATRQAFYNGVNNCR
;
A
#
# COMPACT_ATOMS: atom_id res chain seq x y z
N MET A 1 -18.32 28.52 28.63
CA MET A 1 -16.93 28.15 28.25
C MET A 1 -16.44 26.90 28.96
N PHE A 2 -16.39 26.85 30.30
CA PHE A 2 -15.92 25.66 31.03
C PHE A 2 -16.80 24.40 30.87
N THR A 3 -18.11 24.56 30.65
CA THR A 3 -19.05 23.45 30.43
C THR A 3 -18.75 22.64 29.17
N ALA A 4 -18.36 23.30 28.08
CA ALA A 4 -17.97 22.62 26.85
C ALA A 4 -16.68 21.80 27.05
N LEU A 5 -15.72 22.37 27.79
CA LEU A 5 -14.44 21.71 28.12
C LEU A 5 -14.65 20.45 28.98
N THR A 6 -15.51 20.52 30.00
CA THR A 6 -15.78 19.36 30.86
C THR A 6 -16.50 18.24 30.13
N ILE A 7 -17.47 18.57 29.26
CA ILE A 7 -18.20 17.56 28.47
C ILE A 7 -17.26 16.85 27.50
N LEU A 8 -16.41 17.59 26.78
CA LEU A 8 -15.44 17.01 25.83
C LEU A 8 -14.43 16.10 26.53
N LEU A 9 -13.95 16.48 27.71
CA LEU A 9 -13.03 15.68 28.52
C LEU A 9 -13.67 14.33 28.91
N ILE A 10 -14.91 14.36 29.40
CA ILE A 10 -15.62 13.15 29.85
C ILE A 10 -15.86 12.21 28.67
N ILE A 11 -16.34 12.74 27.54
CA ILE A 11 -16.60 11.93 26.34
C ILE A 11 -15.30 11.33 25.80
N GLY A 12 -14.22 12.12 25.72
CA GLY A 12 -12.92 11.64 25.28
C GLY A 12 -12.39 10.51 26.17
N LEU A 13 -12.52 10.64 27.49
CA LEU A 13 -12.11 9.62 28.45
C LEU A 13 -12.94 8.33 28.28
N LEU A 14 -14.26 8.45 28.14
CA LEU A 14 -15.15 7.30 27.98
C LEU A 14 -14.85 6.53 26.69
N ILE A 15 -14.66 7.25 25.57
CA ILE A 15 -14.33 6.63 24.28
C ILE A 15 -12.96 5.96 24.34
N ALA A 16 -11.95 6.62 24.93
CA ALA A 16 -10.61 6.05 25.06
C ALA A 16 -10.62 4.75 25.89
N LEU A 17 -11.36 4.74 27.00
CA LEU A 17 -11.50 3.56 27.85
C LEU A 17 -12.21 2.42 27.11
N ALA A 18 -13.30 2.74 26.39
CA ALA A 18 -14.05 1.76 25.62
C ALA A 18 -13.19 1.13 24.51
N ILE A 19 -12.48 1.94 23.71
CA ILE A 19 -11.59 1.45 22.65
C ILE A 19 -10.47 0.59 23.25
N GLY A 20 -9.83 1.05 24.33
CA GLY A 20 -8.75 0.29 24.99
C GLY A 20 -9.21 -1.08 25.50
N LEU A 21 -10.42 -1.16 26.07
CA LEU A 21 -11.00 -2.41 26.56
C LEU A 21 -11.34 -3.35 25.39
N VAL A 22 -11.89 -2.82 24.30
CA VAL A 22 -12.18 -3.59 23.08
C VAL A 22 -10.91 -4.13 22.44
N VAL A 23 -9.87 -3.30 22.25
CA VAL A 23 -8.59 -3.75 21.66
C VAL A 23 -7.97 -4.86 22.50
N ARG A 24 -7.99 -4.74 23.83
CA ARG A 24 -7.42 -5.76 24.72
C ARG A 24 -8.22 -7.08 24.69
N PHE A 25 -9.54 -7.01 24.60
CA PHE A 25 -10.39 -8.20 24.67
C PHE A 25 -10.54 -8.90 23.32
N PHE A 26 -10.54 -8.13 22.22
CA PHE A 26 -10.73 -8.63 20.86
C PHE A 26 -9.42 -8.64 20.04
N ALA A 27 -8.26 -8.53 20.69
CA ALA A 27 -6.97 -8.72 20.02
C ALA A 27 -6.86 -10.15 19.50
N VAL A 28 -6.83 -10.30 18.18
CA VAL A 28 -6.55 -11.56 17.50
C VAL A 28 -5.04 -11.70 17.34
N ALA A 29 -4.50 -12.88 17.66
CA ALA A 29 -3.10 -13.18 17.40
C ALA A 29 -2.84 -13.18 15.89
N THR A 30 -1.95 -12.31 15.44
CA THR A 30 -1.49 -12.22 14.07
C THR A 30 -0.48 -13.32 13.78
N ASP A 31 -0.51 -13.86 12.55
CA ASP A 31 0.52 -14.79 12.09
C ASP A 31 1.87 -14.05 12.03
N PRO A 32 2.90 -14.54 12.76
CA PRO A 32 4.22 -13.88 12.78
C PRO A 32 4.87 -13.79 11.40
N MET A 33 4.55 -14.70 10.47
CA MET A 33 5.03 -14.63 9.09
C MET A 33 4.38 -13.44 8.35
N LEU A 34 3.06 -13.27 8.52
CA LEU A 34 2.33 -12.17 7.89
C LEU A 34 2.80 -10.80 8.38
N GLU A 35 3.15 -10.66 9.65
CA GLU A 35 3.73 -9.41 10.18
C GLU A 35 5.08 -9.09 9.53
N GLN A 36 5.96 -10.08 9.42
CA GLN A 36 7.28 -9.91 8.81
C GLN A 36 7.17 -9.56 7.32
N VAL A 37 6.28 -10.24 6.59
CA VAL A 37 6.01 -9.92 5.19
C VAL A 37 5.42 -8.51 5.06
N ASN A 38 4.47 -8.13 5.90
CA ASN A 38 3.87 -6.78 5.90
C ASN A 38 4.89 -5.67 6.18
N ALA A 39 5.84 -5.91 7.08
CA ALA A 39 6.89 -4.93 7.41
C ALA A 39 7.80 -4.60 6.22
N LEU A 40 7.89 -5.50 5.24
CA LEU A 40 8.67 -5.29 4.01
C LEU A 40 7.87 -4.62 2.88
N MET A 41 6.55 -4.42 3.06
CA MET A 41 5.71 -3.81 2.04
C MET A 41 5.90 -2.30 1.95
N PRO A 42 5.74 -1.69 0.76
CA PRO A 42 5.88 -0.24 0.58
C PRO A 42 4.72 0.58 1.17
N GLY A 43 3.62 -0.04 1.61
CA GLY A 43 2.47 0.62 2.23
C GLY A 43 1.66 1.57 1.31
N SER A 44 1.99 1.63 0.02
CA SER A 44 1.38 2.57 -0.94
C SER A 44 -0.05 2.24 -1.35
N ASN A 45 -0.51 0.99 -1.15
CA ASN A 45 -1.86 0.53 -1.48
C ASN A 45 -2.34 0.90 -2.89
N CYS A 46 -1.44 0.91 -3.88
CA CYS A 46 -1.73 1.38 -5.24
C CYS A 46 -2.42 0.35 -6.15
N GLY A 47 -2.53 -0.91 -5.73
CA GLY A 47 -3.18 -1.98 -6.51
C GLY A 47 -2.43 -2.44 -7.76
N ALA A 48 -1.23 -1.91 -8.04
CA ALA A 48 -0.50 -2.22 -9.28
C ALA A 48 -0.03 -3.69 -9.40
N CYS A 49 0.01 -4.42 -8.28
CA CYS A 49 0.27 -5.87 -8.26
C CYS A 49 -0.98 -6.73 -8.47
N GLY A 50 -2.17 -6.14 -8.64
CA GLY A 50 -3.44 -6.86 -8.83
C GLY A 50 -4.19 -7.21 -7.53
N PHE A 51 -3.68 -6.80 -6.37
CA PHE A 51 -4.31 -7.01 -5.06
C PHE A 51 -4.93 -5.71 -4.53
N ALA A 52 -5.97 -5.82 -3.70
CA ALA A 52 -6.71 -4.68 -3.15
C ALA A 52 -5.83 -3.70 -2.31
N GLY A 53 -4.68 -4.16 -1.81
CA GLY A 53 -3.73 -3.35 -1.06
C GLY A 53 -2.48 -4.11 -0.66
N CYS A 54 -1.53 -3.43 -0.02
CA CYS A 54 -0.27 -4.03 0.43
C CYS A 54 -0.51 -5.18 1.43
N ALA A 55 -1.45 -5.00 2.36
CA ALA A 55 -1.82 -6.06 3.32
C ALA A 55 -2.43 -7.28 2.63
N GLY A 56 -3.25 -7.08 1.60
CA GLY A 56 -3.83 -8.17 0.81
C GLY A 56 -2.77 -8.95 0.03
N TYR A 57 -1.80 -8.25 -0.55
CA TYR A 57 -0.66 -8.89 -1.22
C TYR A 57 0.24 -9.63 -0.22
N ALA A 58 0.51 -9.06 0.95
CA ALA A 58 1.26 -9.71 2.02
C ALA A 58 0.58 -11.00 2.52
N ALA A 59 -0.74 -10.97 2.70
CA ALA A 59 -1.52 -12.14 3.07
C ALA A 59 -1.45 -13.24 1.99
N ALA A 60 -1.58 -12.87 0.71
CA ALA A 60 -1.45 -13.81 -0.40
C ALA A 60 -0.04 -14.41 -0.51
N LEU A 61 1.02 -13.63 -0.22
CA LEU A 61 2.39 -14.13 -0.17
C LEU A 61 2.60 -15.10 1.00
N ALA A 62 2.13 -14.75 2.21
CA ALA A 62 2.22 -15.62 3.37
C ALA A 62 1.43 -16.92 3.19
N GLY A 63 0.29 -16.86 2.49
CA GLY A 63 -0.54 -18.03 2.14
C GLY A 63 -0.03 -18.84 0.94
N GLY A 64 1.04 -18.42 0.25
CA GLY A 64 1.56 -19.10 -0.94
C GLY A 64 0.70 -18.96 -2.20
N GLU A 65 -0.28 -18.06 -2.19
CA GLU A 65 -1.19 -17.78 -3.31
C GLU A 65 -0.59 -16.77 -4.32
N ALA A 66 0.45 -16.05 -3.91
CA ALA A 66 1.14 -15.05 -4.73
C ALA A 66 2.65 -15.33 -4.82
N GLN A 67 3.26 -14.87 -5.92
CA GLN A 67 4.71 -14.91 -6.11
C GLN A 67 5.33 -13.54 -5.76
N PRO A 68 6.52 -13.52 -5.13
CA PRO A 68 7.25 -12.28 -4.92
C PRO A 68 7.66 -11.63 -6.26
N GLY A 69 7.87 -10.32 -6.23
CA GLY A 69 8.26 -9.53 -7.42
C GLY A 69 7.09 -8.94 -8.21
N ALA A 70 5.84 -9.26 -7.88
CA ALA A 70 4.65 -8.67 -8.54
C ALA A 70 4.46 -7.18 -8.23
N CYS A 71 4.96 -6.69 -7.08
CA CYS A 71 4.86 -5.27 -6.72
C CYS A 71 5.85 -4.42 -7.53
N PRO A 72 5.41 -3.52 -8.42
CA PRO A 72 6.30 -2.70 -9.25
C PRO A 72 6.99 -1.58 -8.46
N SER A 73 6.42 -1.17 -7.33
CA SER A 73 6.93 -0.08 -6.49
C SER A 73 7.89 -0.56 -5.40
N MET A 74 8.04 -1.88 -5.22
CA MET A 74 8.95 -2.45 -4.21
C MET A 74 10.41 -2.26 -4.62
N SER A 75 11.25 -1.87 -3.66
CA SER A 75 12.70 -1.73 -3.88
C SER A 75 13.36 -3.08 -4.09
N SER A 76 14.51 -3.10 -4.76
CA SER A 76 15.30 -4.35 -4.92
C SER A 76 15.74 -4.93 -3.58
N ALA A 77 16.14 -4.09 -2.62
CA ALA A 77 16.55 -4.53 -1.29
C ALA A 77 15.39 -5.17 -0.51
N SER A 78 14.20 -4.55 -0.52
CA SER A 78 13.00 -5.11 0.12
C SER A 78 12.55 -6.41 -0.55
N LEU A 79 12.65 -6.50 -1.88
CA LEU A 79 12.34 -7.72 -2.62
C LEU A 79 13.30 -8.86 -2.28
N GLN A 80 14.60 -8.57 -2.15
CA GLN A 80 15.58 -9.57 -1.77
C GLN A 80 15.34 -10.11 -0.36
N ALA A 81 15.13 -9.21 0.61
CA ALA A 81 14.76 -9.59 1.98
C ALA A 81 13.46 -10.41 2.03
N LEU A 82 12.48 -10.07 1.19
CA LEU A 82 11.23 -10.81 1.08
C LEU A 82 11.45 -12.23 0.52
N CYS A 83 12.30 -12.38 -0.49
CA CYS A 83 12.62 -13.69 -1.06
C CYS A 83 13.35 -14.58 -0.03
N GLU A 84 14.32 -14.01 0.69
CA GLU A 84 15.02 -14.70 1.79
C GLU A 84 14.06 -15.14 2.89
N LEU A 85 13.13 -14.27 3.30
CA LEU A 85 12.11 -14.58 4.30
C LEU A 85 11.16 -15.71 3.85
N LEU A 86 10.73 -15.69 2.59
CA LEU A 86 9.83 -16.71 2.04
C LEU A 86 10.55 -18.00 1.63
N GLY A 87 11.88 -18.07 1.76
CA GLY A 87 12.67 -19.23 1.35
C GLY A 87 12.65 -19.49 -0.16
N VAL A 88 12.32 -18.47 -0.94
CA VAL A 88 12.30 -18.52 -2.41
C VAL A 88 13.55 -17.85 -2.95
N GLY A 89 14.12 -18.42 -4.02
CA GLY A 89 15.35 -17.90 -4.61
C GLY A 89 15.23 -16.47 -5.14
N GLU A 90 16.32 -15.94 -5.68
CA GLU A 90 16.36 -14.58 -6.22
C GLU A 90 15.36 -14.40 -7.38
N VAL A 91 14.41 -13.48 -7.21
CA VAL A 91 13.47 -13.09 -8.28
C VAL A 91 14.04 -11.89 -9.04
N LYS A 92 14.45 -12.13 -10.29
CA LYS A 92 14.85 -11.05 -11.20
C LYS A 92 13.62 -10.33 -11.71
N ARG A 93 13.52 -9.03 -11.41
CA ARG A 93 12.46 -8.17 -11.95
C ARG A 93 13.01 -7.32 -13.08
N GLU A 94 12.41 -7.46 -14.26
CA GLU A 94 12.71 -6.57 -15.38
C GLU A 94 12.11 -5.19 -15.12
N ARG A 95 12.87 -4.14 -15.47
CA ARG A 95 12.38 -2.76 -15.40
C ARG A 95 11.33 -2.56 -16.48
N ARG A 96 10.06 -2.51 -16.07
CA ARG A 96 8.96 -2.09 -16.93
C ARG A 96 8.83 -0.57 -16.88
N VAL A 97 8.67 0.06 -18.04
CA VAL A 97 8.37 1.49 -18.17
C VAL A 97 7.04 1.61 -18.88
N ALA A 98 6.15 2.43 -18.36
CA ALA A 98 4.90 2.73 -19.05
C ALA A 98 5.22 3.47 -20.36
N VAL A 99 4.78 2.90 -21.48
CA VAL A 99 4.89 3.53 -22.80
C VAL A 99 3.48 3.94 -23.20
N VAL A 100 3.32 5.22 -23.51
CA VAL A 100 2.08 5.73 -24.07
C VAL A 100 2.04 5.32 -25.54
N PHE A 101 1.19 4.35 -25.88
CA PHE A 101 0.95 3.93 -27.27
C PHE A 101 0.07 4.92 -28.04
N CYS A 102 -0.48 5.93 -27.38
CA CYS A 102 -1.24 7.00 -28.02
C CYS A 102 -0.31 7.90 -28.83
N SER A 103 -0.53 7.99 -30.14
CA SER A 103 0.11 8.98 -31.03
C SER A 103 -0.63 10.32 -31.02
N GLY A 104 -1.12 10.75 -29.86
CA GLY A 104 -1.83 12.01 -29.69
C GLY A 104 -0.84 13.17 -29.72
N ASP A 105 -0.84 13.93 -30.80
CA ASP A 105 -0.14 15.20 -30.95
C ASP A 105 -1.11 16.28 -31.47
N ASP A 106 -0.59 17.47 -31.75
CA ASP A 106 -1.40 18.60 -32.24
C ASP A 106 -1.99 18.39 -33.64
N HIS A 107 -1.55 17.35 -34.35
CA HIS A 107 -2.07 17.00 -35.67
C HIS A 107 -3.08 15.86 -35.61
N ASN A 108 -2.93 14.94 -34.66
CA ASN A 108 -3.70 13.71 -34.59
C ASN A 108 -4.82 13.74 -33.53
N ALA A 109 -4.71 14.58 -32.50
CA ALA A 109 -5.70 14.73 -31.44
C ALA A 109 -6.34 16.14 -31.44
N THR A 110 -7.67 16.21 -31.49
CA THR A 110 -8.38 17.50 -31.37
C THR A 110 -8.25 18.06 -29.95
N ARG A 111 -7.71 19.28 -29.82
CA ARG A 111 -7.63 19.99 -28.53
C ARG A 111 -9.02 20.48 -28.08
N GLN A 112 -9.63 19.76 -27.14
CA GLN A 112 -10.95 20.13 -26.59
C GLN A 112 -10.89 21.27 -25.56
N ALA A 113 -9.72 21.52 -24.98
CA ALA A 113 -9.52 22.56 -23.96
C ALA A 113 -8.10 23.13 -24.04
N PHE A 114 -7.94 24.34 -23.50
CA PHE A 114 -6.63 24.94 -23.30
C PHE A 114 -5.94 24.30 -22.08
N TYR A 115 -4.88 23.54 -22.32
CA TYR A 115 -4.03 22.98 -21.26
C TYR A 115 -3.03 24.05 -20.78
N ASN A 116 -3.08 24.40 -19.49
CA ASN A 116 -2.15 25.36 -18.87
C ASN A 116 -1.16 24.70 -17.88
N GLY A 117 -1.02 23.37 -17.93
CA GLY A 117 -0.17 22.61 -17.03
C GLY A 117 1.28 22.52 -17.49
N VAL A 118 2.00 21.54 -16.93
CA VAL A 118 3.41 21.29 -17.28
C VAL A 118 3.50 20.75 -18.71
N ASN A 119 4.25 21.45 -19.57
CA ASN A 119 4.40 21.13 -21.00
C ASN A 119 5.54 20.13 -21.30
N ASN A 120 6.04 19.44 -20.28
CA ASN A 120 7.07 18.42 -20.43
C ASN A 120 6.74 17.21 -19.54
N CYS A 121 7.17 16.03 -19.98
CA CYS A 121 7.01 14.76 -19.26
C CYS A 121 8.28 14.40 -18.48
N ARG A 122 9.01 15.41 -17.98
CA ARG A 122 10.25 15.23 -17.22
C ARG A 122 9.98 15.27 -15.72
#